data_AF-A0A100XX37-F1
#
_entry.id   AF-A0A100XX37-F1
#
_cell.length_a   1.000
_cell.length_b   1.000
_cell.length_c   1.000
_cell.angle_alpha   90.00
_cell.angle_beta   90.00
_cell.angle_gamma   90.00
#
_symmetry.space_group_name_H-M   'P 1'
#
loop_
_entity.id
_entity.type
_entity.pdbx_description
1 polymer ?
#
loop_
_entity_poly.entity_id
_entity_poly.type
_entity_poly.pdbx_seq_one_letter_code
_entity_poly.pdbx_strand_id
1 'polypeptide(L)'
;MAGSNWERIISMTKDGMRSIGMMRRKMSRGKRIALLIDGPNILRKEFGIKLEDIVEALEGLGDLRVAKVVLNQYAPQGLIEAVSNQGFDTMVVSGETGVKLAVEAMREIYNQNIDAIAIATRNAEFLPVILKAKEKGKETIVLGIEPGFSAALKHAADYTIILNPKGDEE
;
A
#
# COMPACT_ATOMS: atom_id res chain seq x y z
N MET A 1 2.29 19.71 7.33
CA MET A 1 2.82 19.04 8.54
C MET A 1 1.68 18.47 9.36
N ALA A 2 1.30 17.20 9.11
CA ALA A 2 0.39 16.46 9.99
C ALA A 2 1.25 15.46 10.77
N GLY A 3 1.56 15.79 12.04
CA GLY A 3 2.44 14.98 12.87
C GLY A 3 1.83 13.61 13.17
N SER A 4 2.60 12.56 12.93
CA SER A 4 2.26 11.20 13.36
C SER A 4 1.98 11.20 14.86
N ASN A 5 0.78 10.77 15.25
CA ASN A 5 0.31 10.86 16.64
C ASN A 5 0.82 9.66 17.46
N TRP A 6 2.04 9.79 17.96
CA TRP A 6 2.67 8.80 18.84
C TRP A 6 2.31 9.05 20.30
N GLU A 7 1.75 8.05 20.96
CA GLU A 7 1.50 8.05 22.40
C GLU A 7 2.64 7.36 23.15
N ARG A 8 3.14 8.00 24.20
CA ARG A 8 4.09 7.34 25.11
C ARG A 8 3.35 6.30 25.95
N ILE A 9 3.82 5.06 25.88
CA ILE A 9 3.44 4.01 26.82
C ILE A 9 4.20 4.26 28.12
N ILE A 10 3.47 4.40 29.21
CA ILE A 10 4.01 4.64 30.55
C ILE A 10 3.68 3.42 31.41
N SER A 11 4.72 2.83 32.00
CA SER A 11 4.61 1.78 33.00
C SER A 11 4.68 2.38 34.39
N MET A 12 3.78 1.94 35.28
CA MET A 12 3.82 2.27 36.70
C MET A 12 4.56 1.16 37.45
N THR A 13 5.73 1.49 38.00
CA THR A 13 6.54 0.59 38.82
C THR A 13 6.58 1.07 40.27
N LYS A 14 7.06 0.23 41.20
CA LYS A 14 7.24 0.62 42.61
C LYS A 14 8.11 1.87 42.80
N ASP A 15 9.01 2.14 41.85
CA ASP A 15 9.90 3.31 41.84
C ASP A 15 9.37 4.49 41.02
N GLY A 16 8.10 4.45 40.58
CA GLY A 16 7.43 5.54 39.84
C GLY A 16 7.08 5.21 38.38
N MET A 17 6.65 6.24 37.64
CA MET A 17 6.29 6.15 36.22
C MET A 17 7.54 6.14 35.34
N ARG A 18 7.72 5.09 34.54
CA ARG A 18 8.76 5.00 33.51
C ARG A 18 8.13 4.93 32.12
N SER A 19 8.62 5.74 31.19
CA SER A 19 8.26 5.57 29.78
C SER A 19 8.95 4.31 29.26
N ILE A 20 8.17 3.38 28.71
CA ILE A 20 8.66 2.08 28.24
C ILE A 20 8.59 1.93 26.71
N GLY A 21 7.98 2.88 26.02
CA GLY A 21 7.93 2.88 24.57
C GLY A 21 7.00 3.94 24.00
N MET A 22 6.92 3.99 22.68
CA MET A 22 5.95 4.81 21.94
C MET A 22 5.02 3.89 21.15
N MET A 23 3.73 4.19 21.12
CA MET A 23 2.70 3.48 20.37
C MET A 23 2.07 4.46 19.38
N ARG A 24 1.86 4.04 18.14
CA ARG A 24 1.09 4.84 17.18
C ARG A 24 -0.39 4.74 17.52
N ARG A 25 -1.06 5.88 17.80
CA ARG A 25 -2.49 5.92 18.15
C ARG A 25 -3.32 5.48 16.94
N LYS A 26 -4.06 4.37 17.03
CA LYS A 26 -5.04 4.00 16.00
C LYS A 26 -6.25 4.92 16.10
N MET A 27 -6.47 5.77 15.09
CA MET A 27 -7.76 6.43 14.90
C MET A 27 -8.86 5.38 14.62
N SER A 28 -10.13 5.75 14.85
CA SER A 28 -11.34 4.91 14.74
C SER A 28 -11.28 3.87 13.61
N ARG A 29 -11.89 2.68 13.79
CA ARG A 29 -11.93 1.52 12.86
C ARG A 29 -12.20 1.93 11.40
N GLY A 30 -11.19 2.45 10.72
CA GLY A 30 -11.20 2.68 9.29
C GLY A 30 -11.21 1.35 8.55
N LYS A 31 -11.32 1.40 7.23
CA LYS A 31 -11.36 0.19 6.40
C LYS A 31 -10.10 -0.63 6.62
N ARG A 32 -10.23 -1.96 6.65
CA ARG A 32 -9.07 -2.87 6.65
C ARG A 32 -8.60 -3.01 5.21
N ILE A 33 -7.48 -2.39 4.88
CA ILE A 33 -7.01 -2.27 3.50
C ILE A 33 -5.96 -3.34 3.22
N ALA A 34 -6.10 -4.03 2.09
CA ALA A 34 -5.03 -4.79 1.47
C ALA A 34 -4.42 -3.95 0.34
N LEU A 35 -3.16 -3.56 0.51
CA LEU A 35 -2.38 -2.85 -0.50
C LEU A 35 -1.53 -3.83 -1.30
N LEU A 36 -1.67 -3.79 -2.62
CA LEU A 36 -0.89 -4.54 -3.58
C LEU A 36 -0.20 -3.57 -4.54
N ILE A 37 1.13 -3.61 -4.60
CA ILE A 37 1.94 -2.70 -5.39
C ILE A 37 2.57 -3.43 -6.57
N ASP A 38 2.31 -2.90 -7.76
CA ASP A 38 2.96 -3.25 -9.01
C ASP A 38 4.32 -2.55 -9.09
N GLY A 39 5.35 -3.19 -8.53
CA GLY A 39 6.68 -2.60 -8.39
C GLY A 39 7.25 -2.07 -9.71
N PRO A 40 7.29 -2.85 -10.80
CA PRO A 40 7.76 -2.38 -12.11
C PRO A 40 6.99 -1.20 -12.70
N ASN A 41 5.75 -0.94 -12.28
CA ASN A 41 4.94 0.17 -12.82
C ASN A 41 4.90 1.41 -11.91
N ILE A 42 5.28 1.27 -10.63
CA ILE A 42 5.19 2.32 -9.62
C ILE A 42 6.56 2.74 -9.08
N LEU A 43 7.43 1.79 -8.72
CA LEU A 43 8.69 2.03 -8.00
C LEU A 43 9.87 2.29 -8.93
N ARG A 44 9.63 2.98 -10.04
CA ARG A 44 10.69 3.37 -10.96
C ARG A 44 11.35 4.66 -10.52
N LYS A 45 12.67 4.75 -10.67
CA LYS A 45 13.46 5.91 -10.23
C LYS A 45 12.96 7.21 -10.86
N GLU A 46 12.53 7.18 -12.11
CA GLU A 46 12.04 8.37 -12.83
C GLU A 46 10.76 8.97 -12.23
N PHE A 47 9.99 8.21 -11.45
CA PHE A 47 8.79 8.75 -10.80
C PHE A 47 9.06 9.32 -9.42
N GLY A 48 10.20 8.99 -8.80
CA GLY A 48 10.55 9.47 -7.47
C GLY A 48 9.58 9.07 -6.35
N ILE A 49 8.67 8.11 -6.60
CA ILE A 49 7.71 7.64 -5.60
C ILE A 49 8.40 6.68 -4.65
N LYS A 50 8.29 6.98 -3.36
CA LYS A 50 8.73 6.11 -2.27
C LYS A 50 7.56 5.27 -1.76
N LEU A 51 7.86 4.17 -1.08
CA LEU A 51 6.84 3.30 -0.49
C LEU A 51 6.03 4.03 0.59
N GLU A 52 6.69 4.94 1.33
CA GLU A 52 6.09 5.81 2.33
C GLU A 52 5.00 6.70 1.72
N ASP A 53 5.22 7.25 0.52
CA ASP A 53 4.22 8.09 -0.17
C ASP A 53 2.93 7.30 -0.43
N ILE A 54 3.07 6.01 -0.77
CA ILE A 54 1.94 5.10 -1.03
C ILE A 54 1.17 4.80 0.26
N VAL A 55 1.89 4.57 1.37
CA VAL A 55 1.30 4.31 2.68
C VAL A 55 0.57 5.54 3.20
N GLU A 56 1.23 6.70 3.18
CA GLU A 56 0.67 7.97 3.62
C GLU A 56 -0.61 8.33 2.87
N ALA A 57 -0.65 8.06 1.56
CA ALA A 57 -1.83 8.32 0.74
C ALA A 57 -3.06 7.50 1.18
N LEU A 58 -2.87 6.40 1.92
CA LEU A 58 -3.95 5.53 2.41
C LEU A 58 -4.32 5.76 3.88
N GLU A 59 -3.53 6.52 4.64
CA GLU A 59 -3.74 6.72 6.08
C GLU A 59 -5.11 7.33 6.42
N GLY A 60 -5.65 8.17 5.54
CA GLY A 60 -6.98 8.76 5.71
C GLY A 60 -8.15 7.82 5.40
N LEU A 61 -7.90 6.69 4.73
CA LEU A 61 -8.94 5.75 4.30
C LEU A 61 -9.11 4.58 5.27
N GLY A 62 -8.03 4.16 5.94
CA GLY A 62 -8.11 3.10 6.93
C GLY A 62 -6.78 2.49 7.36
N ASP A 63 -6.89 1.32 8.01
CA ASP A 63 -5.75 0.57 8.49
C ASP A 63 -5.23 -0.37 7.40
N LEU A 64 -3.97 -0.23 7.00
CA LEU A 64 -3.27 -1.26 6.22
C LEU A 64 -3.13 -2.55 7.05
N ARG A 65 -3.69 -3.65 6.55
CA ARG A 65 -3.60 -4.99 7.17
C ARG A 65 -2.73 -5.95 6.38
N VAL A 66 -2.68 -5.74 5.06
CA VAL A 66 -1.82 -6.48 4.14
C VAL A 66 -1.14 -5.44 3.27
N ALA A 67 0.18 -5.57 3.10
CA ALA A 67 0.97 -4.70 2.26
C ALA A 67 1.95 -5.60 1.47
N LYS A 68 1.71 -5.70 0.17
CA LYS A 68 2.38 -6.64 -0.74
C LYS A 68 3.02 -5.88 -1.89
N VAL A 69 4.27 -6.18 -2.21
CA VAL A 69 4.97 -5.62 -3.37
C VAL A 69 5.43 -6.76 -4.27
N VAL A 70 5.00 -6.71 -5.52
CA VAL A 70 5.48 -7.65 -6.53
C VAL A 70 6.61 -6.99 -7.31
N LEU A 71 7.75 -7.66 -7.36
CA LEU A 71 8.96 -7.25 -8.05
C LEU A 71 9.35 -8.31 -9.09
N ASN A 72 9.98 -7.87 -10.16
CA ASN A 72 10.63 -8.74 -11.14
C ASN A 72 11.96 -9.27 -10.56
N GLN A 73 12.40 -10.48 -10.96
CA GLN A 73 13.70 -11.08 -10.62
C GLN A 73 14.93 -10.19 -10.91
N TYR A 74 14.79 -9.22 -11.82
CA TYR A 74 15.85 -8.25 -12.14
C TYR A 74 15.77 -6.95 -11.30
N ALA A 75 14.87 -6.87 -10.32
CA ALA A 75 14.79 -5.72 -9.43
C ALA A 75 16.13 -5.53 -8.69
N PRO A 76 16.62 -4.28 -8.55
CA PRO A 76 17.86 -4.02 -7.83
C PRO A 76 17.78 -4.55 -6.40
N GLN A 77 18.86 -5.18 -5.93
CA GLN A 77 18.93 -5.76 -4.58
C GLN A 77 18.56 -4.75 -3.49
N GLY A 78 19.04 -3.50 -3.60
CA GLY A 78 18.70 -2.44 -2.65
C GLY A 78 17.21 -2.08 -2.62
N LEU A 79 16.48 -2.23 -3.74
CA LEU A 79 15.03 -2.04 -3.74
C LEU A 79 14.31 -3.19 -3.02
N ILE A 80 14.74 -4.44 -3.26
CA ILE A 80 14.19 -5.61 -2.57
C ILE A 80 14.37 -5.47 -1.05
N GLU A 81 15.57 -5.06 -0.62
CA GLU A 81 15.89 -4.83 0.79
C GLU A 81 15.09 -3.66 1.38
N ALA A 82 14.95 -2.54 0.65
CA ALA A 82 14.16 -1.40 1.10
C ALA A 82 12.69 -1.78 1.34
N VAL A 83 12.08 -2.52 0.42
CA VAL A 83 10.70 -3.01 0.54
C VAL A 83 10.55 -3.89 1.78
N SER A 84 11.46 -4.86 1.97
CA SER A 84 11.42 -5.77 3.12
C SER A 84 11.62 -5.04 4.45
N ASN A 85 12.56 -4.09 4.51
CA ASN A 85 12.84 -3.31 5.73
C ASN A 85 11.70 -2.40 6.14
N GLN A 86 10.84 -1.98 5.21
CA GLN A 86 9.63 -1.23 5.51
C GLN A 86 8.44 -2.11 5.96
N GLY A 87 8.64 -3.43 6.06
CA GLY A 87 7.62 -4.35 6.55
C GLY A 87 6.61 -4.82 5.51
N PHE A 88 6.89 -4.63 4.22
CA PHE A 88 6.07 -5.18 3.14
C PHE A 88 6.41 -6.64 2.86
N ASP A 89 5.38 -7.42 2.53
CA ASP A 89 5.53 -8.76 1.96
C ASP A 89 6.10 -8.63 0.53
N THR A 90 7.39 -8.94 0.39
CA THR A 90 8.16 -8.73 -0.82
C THR A 90 8.17 -10.00 -1.67
N MET A 91 7.59 -9.94 -2.86
CA MET A 91 7.48 -11.08 -3.77
C MET A 91 8.27 -10.85 -5.04
N VAL A 92 9.44 -11.47 -5.13
CA VAL A 92 10.26 -11.47 -6.33
C VAL A 92 9.85 -12.64 -7.23
N VAL A 93 9.47 -12.37 -8.47
CA VAL A 93 9.03 -13.40 -9.42
C VAL A 93 9.82 -13.37 -10.72
N SER A 94 10.02 -14.56 -11.28
CA SER A 94 10.65 -14.77 -12.60
C SER A 94 9.68 -14.63 -13.77
N GLY A 95 8.38 -14.79 -13.49
CA GLY A 95 7.31 -14.66 -14.47
C GLY A 95 6.76 -13.24 -14.60
N GLU A 96 5.64 -13.12 -15.30
CA GLU A 96 4.94 -11.85 -15.46
C GLU A 96 4.41 -11.36 -14.09
N THR A 97 4.85 -10.17 -13.68
CA THR A 97 4.59 -9.59 -12.36
C THR A 97 3.12 -9.30 -12.14
N GLY A 98 2.40 -8.86 -13.17
CA GLY A 98 0.97 -8.60 -13.09
C GLY A 98 0.11 -9.85 -12.87
N VAL A 99 0.50 -11.01 -13.41
CA VAL A 99 -0.14 -12.29 -13.09
C VAL A 99 -0.01 -12.60 -11.60
N LYS A 100 1.19 -12.46 -11.03
CA LYS A 100 1.39 -12.64 -9.58
C LYS A 100 0.57 -11.64 -8.78
N LEU A 101 0.56 -10.36 -9.17
CA LEU A 101 -0.21 -9.32 -8.51
C LEU A 101 -1.71 -9.63 -8.53
N ALA A 102 -2.25 -10.07 -9.67
CA ALA A 102 -3.65 -10.46 -9.81
C ALA A 102 -4.01 -11.66 -8.93
N VAL A 103 -3.16 -12.69 -8.87
CA VAL A 103 -3.35 -13.85 -7.98
C VAL A 103 -3.39 -13.45 -6.51
N GLU A 104 -2.47 -12.58 -6.09
CA GLU A 104 -2.45 -12.08 -4.71
C GLU A 104 -3.63 -11.16 -4.42
N ALA A 105 -4.04 -10.33 -5.37
CA ALA A 105 -5.24 -9.50 -5.22
C ALA A 105 -6.48 -10.37 -5.04
N MET A 106 -6.61 -11.44 -5.83
CA MET A 106 -7.69 -12.41 -5.69
C MET A 106 -7.69 -13.09 -4.33
N ARG A 107 -6.51 -13.43 -3.76
CA ARG A 107 -6.41 -13.94 -2.39
C ARG A 107 -7.00 -12.94 -1.38
N GLU A 108 -6.66 -11.66 -1.49
CA GLU A 108 -7.16 -10.63 -0.56
C GLU A 108 -8.63 -10.25 -0.79
N ILE A 109 -9.13 -10.34 -2.03
CA ILE A 109 -10.55 -10.16 -2.35
C ILE A 109 -11.42 -11.17 -1.59
N TYR A 110 -10.95 -12.40 -1.38
CA TYR A 110 -11.68 -13.40 -0.60
C TYR A 110 -11.36 -13.37 0.91
N ASN A 111 -10.45 -12.52 1.34
CA ASN A 111 -10.08 -12.40 2.75
C ASN A 111 -11.19 -11.64 3.53
N GLN A 112 -11.79 -12.30 4.52
CA GLN A 112 -12.86 -11.71 5.35
C GLN A 112 -12.36 -10.61 6.30
N ASN A 113 -11.04 -10.53 6.50
CA ASN A 113 -10.41 -9.49 7.33
C ASN A 113 -10.05 -8.23 6.56
N ILE A 114 -10.37 -8.18 5.26
CA ILE A 114 -10.12 -7.05 4.37
C ILE A 114 -11.46 -6.46 3.94
N ASP A 115 -11.58 -5.14 4.01
CA ASP A 115 -12.78 -4.40 3.60
C ASP A 115 -12.56 -3.69 2.25
N ALA A 116 -11.30 -3.35 1.94
CA ALA A 116 -10.93 -2.62 0.73
C ALA A 116 -9.66 -3.18 0.08
N ILE A 117 -9.63 -3.16 -1.25
CA ILE A 117 -8.48 -3.56 -2.08
C ILE A 117 -7.87 -2.32 -2.70
N ALA A 118 -6.64 -2.02 -2.32
CA ALA A 118 -5.83 -0.96 -2.90
C ALA A 118 -4.81 -1.56 -3.87
N ILE A 119 -4.87 -1.16 -5.15
CA ILE A 119 -3.89 -1.56 -6.16
C ILE A 119 -3.12 -0.33 -6.61
N ALA A 120 -1.81 -0.32 -6.36
CA ALA A 120 -0.91 0.68 -6.90
C ALA A 120 -0.37 0.20 -8.24
N THR A 121 -0.89 0.72 -9.34
CA THR A 121 -0.47 0.40 -10.71
C THR A 121 -0.94 1.49 -11.67
N ARG A 122 -0.30 1.55 -12.85
CA ARG A 122 -0.78 2.35 -13.99
C ARG A 122 -1.46 1.50 -15.06
N ASN A 123 -1.34 0.18 -14.98
CA ASN A 123 -1.70 -0.75 -16.05
C ASN A 123 -3.22 -1.04 -16.07
N ALA A 124 -3.87 -0.80 -17.23
CA ALA A 124 -5.29 -1.05 -17.43
C ALA A 124 -5.69 -2.53 -17.35
N GLU A 125 -4.74 -3.46 -17.47
CA GLU A 125 -4.97 -4.91 -17.39
C GLU A 125 -5.52 -5.37 -16.03
N PHE A 126 -5.40 -4.54 -14.98
CA PHE A 126 -5.99 -4.82 -13.66
C PHE A 126 -7.47 -4.44 -13.53
N LEU A 127 -8.09 -3.87 -14.57
CA LEU A 127 -9.52 -3.55 -14.55
C LEU A 127 -10.40 -4.76 -14.16
N PRO A 128 -10.18 -6.00 -14.66
CA PRO A 128 -10.95 -7.16 -14.24
C PRO A 128 -10.82 -7.46 -12.73
N VAL A 129 -9.65 -7.20 -12.13
CA VAL A 129 -9.42 -7.39 -10.69
C VAL A 129 -10.25 -6.38 -9.88
N ILE A 130 -10.25 -5.11 -10.30
CA ILE A 130 -11.09 -4.07 -9.68
C ILE A 130 -12.57 -4.43 -9.77
N LEU A 131 -13.06 -4.83 -10.95
CA LEU A 131 -14.45 -5.24 -11.13
C LEU A 131 -14.81 -6.46 -10.25
N LYS A 132 -13.91 -7.44 -10.15
CA LYS A 132 -14.13 -8.63 -9.30
C LYS A 132 -14.14 -8.29 -7.81
N ALA A 133 -13.29 -7.37 -7.35
CA ALA A 133 -13.30 -6.88 -5.98
C ALA A 133 -14.66 -6.23 -5.63
N LYS A 134 -15.18 -5.38 -6.52
CA LYS A 134 -16.50 -4.74 -6.38
C LYS A 134 -17.63 -5.77 -6.36
N GLU A 135 -17.60 -6.76 -7.25
CA GLU A 135 -18.56 -7.87 -7.27
C GLU A 135 -18.60 -8.64 -5.93
N LYS A 136 -17.46 -8.71 -5.23
CA LYS A 136 -17.35 -9.33 -3.90
C LYS A 136 -17.61 -8.38 -2.73
N GLY A 137 -18.10 -7.18 -3.00
CA GLY A 137 -18.45 -6.19 -1.99
C GLY A 137 -17.24 -5.55 -1.29
N LYS A 138 -16.05 -5.63 -1.89
CA LYS A 138 -14.89 -4.86 -1.43
C LYS A 138 -14.94 -3.46 -2.02
N GLU A 139 -14.58 -2.46 -1.23
CA GLU A 139 -14.24 -1.15 -1.78
C GLU A 139 -12.92 -1.24 -2.55
N THR A 140 -12.80 -0.43 -3.59
CA THR A 140 -11.64 -0.46 -4.49
C THR A 140 -10.94 0.88 -4.55
N ILE A 141 -9.62 0.84 -4.37
CA ILE A 141 -8.75 2.01 -4.40
C ILE A 141 -7.69 1.76 -5.47
N VAL A 142 -7.51 2.69 -6.39
CA VAL A 142 -6.41 2.65 -7.35
C VAL A 142 -5.45 3.80 -7.08
N LEU A 143 -4.17 3.48 -6.97
CA LEU A 143 -3.10 4.45 -6.83
C LEU A 143 -2.22 4.41 -8.08
N GLY A 144 -1.92 5.56 -8.66
CA GLY A 144 -1.13 5.64 -9.87
C GLY A 144 -0.42 6.97 -10.01
N ILE A 145 0.41 7.08 -11.03
CA ILE A 145 1.27 8.23 -11.28
C ILE A 145 1.00 8.71 -12.70
N GLU A 146 0.97 10.03 -12.90
CA GLU A 146 0.90 10.61 -14.24
C GLU A 146 2.31 10.94 -14.76
N PRO A 147 2.55 10.87 -16.09
CA PRO A 147 1.60 10.43 -17.11
C PRO A 147 1.44 8.91 -17.16
N GLY A 148 0.30 8.48 -17.70
CA GLY A 148 0.04 7.09 -18.06
C GLY A 148 -0.81 6.34 -17.06
N PHE A 149 -1.47 7.02 -16.12
CA PHE A 149 -2.40 6.36 -15.22
C PHE A 149 -3.71 6.02 -15.96
N SER A 150 -4.00 4.73 -16.09
CA SER A 150 -5.16 4.21 -16.81
C SER A 150 -6.47 4.92 -16.45
N ALA A 151 -7.10 5.56 -17.43
CA ALA A 151 -8.42 6.15 -17.29
C ALA A 151 -9.49 5.10 -16.95
N ALA A 152 -9.36 3.87 -17.46
CA ALA A 152 -10.29 2.80 -17.17
C ALA A 152 -10.27 2.39 -15.70
N LEU A 153 -9.09 2.34 -15.07
CA LEU A 153 -8.98 2.11 -13.63
C LEU A 153 -9.60 3.25 -12.83
N LYS A 154 -9.29 4.51 -13.20
CA LYS A 154 -9.82 5.70 -12.54
C LYS A 154 -11.36 5.75 -12.55
N HIS A 155 -11.97 5.33 -13.65
CA HIS A 155 -13.44 5.28 -13.77
C HIS A 155 -14.09 4.10 -13.04
N ALA A 156 -13.38 2.97 -12.89
CA ALA A 156 -13.94 1.76 -12.31
C ALA A 156 -13.84 1.71 -10.79
N ALA A 157 -12.76 2.25 -10.22
CA ALA A 157 -12.50 2.22 -8.79
C ALA A 157 -13.42 3.17 -8.01
N ASP A 158 -13.65 2.88 -6.73
CA ASP A 158 -14.42 3.74 -5.84
C ASP A 158 -13.59 4.96 -5.40
N TYR A 159 -12.28 4.76 -5.22
CA TYR A 159 -11.32 5.81 -4.92
C TYR A 159 -10.16 5.78 -5.91
N THR A 160 -9.77 6.96 -6.38
CA THR A 160 -8.59 7.16 -7.22
C THR A 160 -7.64 8.11 -6.51
N ILE A 161 -6.37 7.71 -6.41
CA ILE A 161 -5.31 8.51 -5.81
C ILE A 161 -4.20 8.69 -6.85
N ILE A 162 -3.86 9.94 -7.14
CA ILE A 162 -2.69 10.28 -7.95
C ILE A 162 -1.52 10.52 -6.99
N LEU A 163 -0.50 9.69 -7.08
CA LEU A 163 0.74 9.80 -6.33
C LEU A 163 1.61 10.87 -6.96
N ASN A 164 2.13 11.76 -6.12
CA ASN A 164 3.12 12.75 -6.51
C ASN A 164 4.38 12.53 -5.68
N PRO A 165 5.58 12.59 -6.28
CA PRO A 165 6.81 12.52 -5.51
C PRO A 165 6.84 13.71 -4.57
N LYS A 166 6.93 13.44 -3.26
CA LYS A 166 7.34 14.48 -2.33
C LYS A 166 8.84 14.66 -2.54
N GLY A 167 9.26 15.88 -2.86
CA GLY A 167 10.67 16.23 -2.80
C GLY A 167 11.20 15.86 -1.41
N ASP A 168 12.47 15.49 -1.33
CA ASP A 168 13.13 15.35 -0.04
C ASP A 168 12.93 16.68 0.71
N GLU A 169 12.08 16.70 1.73
CA GLU A 169 12.04 17.82 2.67
C GLU A 169 13.42 17.81 3.35
N GLU A 170 14.33 18.67 2.87
CA GLU A 170 15.64 18.96 3.48
C GLU A 170 15.50 19.48 4.91
#